data_AF-A0A2N1RLG5-F1
#
_entry.id   AF-A0A2N1RLG5-F1
#
_cell.length_a   1.000
_cell.length_b   1.000
_cell.length_c   1.000
_cell.angle_alpha   90.00
_cell.angle_beta   90.00
_cell.angle_gamma   90.00
#
_symmetry.space_group_name_H-M   'P 1'
#
loop_
_entity.id
_entity.type
_entity.pdbx_description
1 polymer ?
#
loop_
_entity_poly.entity_id
_entity_poly.type
_entity_poly.pdbx_seq_one_letter_code
_entity_poly.pdbx_strand_id
1 'polypeptide(L)'
;TEERYLEELPAAAVEKFSEKTKNELVTKLNCRIAGDELNFDYDINIEGMKELENYAKEYKKGHDTGSLREIIKLLVSASGHDIHEIRNRANMVLDRVLSPKEFDAPLATRFINLSIKDEYNFTFQLPETEQGKGYFLRIYKNDIKKDYQTEIGIKAEEIPLTEGKPGNFSAKYKFNEYGHCDFCVVSRSDRSMAWITEPGTSGRVNILPDLQGEIILEVFVDIHGHTKVYWRDNDGHPGLVYNENGEVIRLGNLIDITHHLEDLKERYCVSSIYLLGVQQRGSNREDWAPEATSPSPFSPMSLTKIEPSIGGDEALKKLIARAHMLDIKVIVDIIPHLNRRNTELPEEYAVKTYDFNGNLVDRSSTDGRYGTWDDGKLLNYRLLEIWEWLSDSISTLIDEFDIDGIRFDSAHAVPIMMKKNNYTFSFHQKRTDLDMLNGTIIVNDREYGHFMTTGFYDCECREKIAVPLHYFLMLNIEKSIKRKNKSFFLNIAECFWGHEKYLTRTGLVPYNASLFKICENIMHGTSDVREIYHLYDNYYPSVLPEGTELLGILGNHGRSYHIIPQ
;
A
#
# COMPACT_ATOMS: atom_id res chain seq x y z
N THR A 1 -30.06 15.75 -30.49
CA THR A 1 -29.68 14.65 -31.41
C THR A 1 -28.29 14.22 -31.00
N GLU A 2 -28.09 13.59 -29.84
CA GLU A 2 -28.70 12.33 -29.38
C GLU A 2 -28.57 11.22 -30.44
N GLU A 3 -27.81 10.19 -30.04
CA GLU A 3 -27.53 8.91 -30.70
C GLU A 3 -26.68 8.90 -31.98
N ARG A 4 -25.42 8.46 -31.84
CA ARG A 4 -24.86 7.29 -32.56
C ARG A 4 -23.36 7.14 -32.30
N TYR A 5 -23.00 6.09 -31.56
CA TYR A 5 -22.11 4.99 -31.97
C TYR A 5 -21.58 4.31 -30.70
N LEU A 6 -22.35 3.35 -30.22
CA LEU A 6 -21.90 2.11 -29.60
C LEU A 6 -23.11 1.19 -29.72
N GLU A 7 -23.26 0.53 -30.87
CA GLU A 7 -23.90 -0.79 -30.83
C GLU A 7 -22.96 -1.65 -29.98
N GLU A 8 -23.18 -1.65 -28.66
CA GLU A 8 -22.71 -2.76 -27.83
C GLU A 8 -23.41 -3.99 -28.40
N LEU A 9 -22.71 -4.70 -29.29
CA LEU A 9 -23.02 -6.08 -29.60
C LEU A 9 -23.31 -6.75 -28.25
N PRO A 10 -24.45 -7.46 -28.08
CA PRO A 10 -24.78 -8.09 -26.82
C PRO A 10 -23.57 -8.91 -26.42
N ALA A 11 -22.97 -8.53 -25.30
CA ALA A 11 -21.78 -9.16 -24.77
C ALA A 11 -21.96 -10.67 -24.83
N ALA A 12 -21.18 -11.34 -25.69
CA ALA A 12 -21.18 -12.78 -25.73
C ALA A 12 -20.90 -13.25 -24.31
N ALA A 13 -21.76 -14.12 -23.75
CA ALA A 13 -21.56 -14.66 -22.43
C ALA A 13 -20.18 -15.33 -22.41
N VAL A 14 -19.23 -14.70 -21.72
CA VAL A 14 -17.89 -15.24 -21.54
C VAL A 14 -18.00 -16.51 -20.69
N GLU A 15 -17.31 -17.57 -21.10
CA GLU A 15 -17.30 -18.82 -20.35
C GLU A 15 -16.72 -18.57 -18.96
N LYS A 16 -17.37 -19.11 -17.92
CA LYS A 16 -16.86 -18.99 -16.55
C LYS A 16 -15.48 -19.60 -16.44
N PHE A 17 -14.61 -18.96 -15.68
CA PHE A 17 -13.27 -19.46 -15.44
C PHE A 17 -13.34 -20.78 -14.69
N SER A 18 -12.96 -21.85 -15.37
CA SER A 18 -13.11 -23.21 -14.86
C SER A 18 -11.88 -23.64 -14.05
N GLU A 19 -12.09 -24.55 -13.09
CA GLU A 19 -10.99 -25.15 -12.34
C GLU A 19 -10.01 -25.90 -13.26
N LYS A 20 -10.48 -26.43 -14.39
CA LYS A 20 -9.61 -27.05 -15.41
C LYS A 20 -8.67 -26.01 -16.03
N THR A 21 -9.22 -24.88 -16.48
CA THR A 21 -8.45 -23.77 -17.06
C THR A 21 -7.43 -23.22 -16.07
N LYS A 22 -7.84 -23.07 -14.80
CA LYS A 22 -6.94 -22.68 -13.70
C LYS A 22 -5.77 -23.64 -13.57
N ASN A 23 -6.03 -24.94 -13.52
CA ASN A 23 -4.97 -25.96 -13.41
C ASN A 23 -4.04 -25.93 -14.62
N GLU A 24 -4.56 -25.78 -15.84
CA GLU A 24 -3.75 -25.66 -17.06
C GLU A 24 -2.81 -24.45 -17.00
N LEU A 25 -3.32 -23.27 -16.60
CA LEU A 25 -2.50 -22.06 -16.44
C LEU A 25 -1.44 -22.23 -15.35
N VAL A 26 -1.81 -22.80 -14.20
CA VAL A 26 -0.89 -23.04 -13.09
C VAL A 26 0.23 -24.00 -13.49
N THR A 27 -0.09 -25.10 -14.17
CA THR A 27 0.91 -26.03 -14.70
C THR A 27 1.80 -25.38 -15.74
N LYS A 28 1.26 -24.54 -16.63
CA LYS A 28 2.10 -23.77 -17.58
C LYS A 28 3.02 -22.80 -16.85
N LEU A 29 2.53 -22.04 -15.86
CA LEU A 29 3.32 -21.08 -15.09
C LEU A 29 4.38 -21.75 -14.19
N ASN A 30 4.18 -23.00 -13.77
CA ASN A 30 5.16 -23.77 -13.00
C ASN A 30 5.95 -24.79 -13.85
N CYS A 31 5.77 -24.80 -15.18
CA CYS A 31 6.41 -25.77 -16.07
C CYS A 31 7.94 -25.77 -15.91
N ARG A 32 8.54 -26.96 -15.88
CA ARG A 32 9.96 -27.21 -15.66
C ARG A 32 10.57 -27.95 -16.83
N ILE A 33 11.87 -27.78 -17.02
CA ILE A 33 12.62 -28.50 -18.06
C ILE A 33 12.61 -29.99 -17.73
N ALA A 34 12.26 -30.84 -18.71
CA ALA A 34 12.24 -32.28 -18.53
C ALA A 34 13.66 -32.81 -18.22
N GLY A 35 13.83 -33.48 -17.07
CA GLY A 35 15.13 -33.97 -16.59
C GLY A 35 15.99 -32.91 -15.88
N ASP A 36 15.48 -31.69 -15.71
CA ASP A 36 16.09 -30.62 -14.92
C ASP A 36 14.99 -29.81 -14.21
N GLU A 37 14.35 -30.45 -13.22
CA GLU A 37 13.15 -29.92 -12.58
C GLU A 37 13.40 -28.68 -11.71
N LEU A 38 14.66 -28.31 -11.47
CA LEU A 38 15.01 -27.07 -10.77
C LEU A 38 14.92 -25.85 -11.70
N ASN A 39 15.00 -26.05 -13.01
CA ASN A 39 14.93 -25.00 -14.01
C ASN A 39 13.56 -24.94 -14.66
N PHE A 40 13.12 -23.70 -14.90
CA PHE A 40 11.83 -23.40 -15.52
C PHE A 40 11.90 -23.56 -17.05
N ASP A 41 10.81 -24.07 -17.66
CA ASP A 41 10.65 -24.05 -19.11
C ASP A 41 10.15 -22.66 -19.55
N TYR A 42 11.10 -21.78 -19.83
CA TYR A 42 10.85 -20.37 -20.10
C TYR A 42 9.75 -20.13 -21.15
N ASP A 43 9.77 -20.86 -22.26
CA ASP A 43 8.83 -20.62 -23.36
C ASP A 43 7.40 -21.00 -22.97
N ILE A 44 7.22 -22.15 -22.30
CA ILE A 44 5.92 -22.59 -21.81
C ILE A 44 5.40 -21.66 -20.70
N ASN A 45 6.27 -21.23 -19.78
CA ASN A 45 5.86 -20.31 -18.72
C ASN A 45 5.42 -18.94 -19.28
N ILE A 46 6.12 -18.44 -20.31
CA ILE A 46 5.74 -17.20 -21.00
C ILE A 46 4.44 -17.34 -21.78
N GLU A 47 4.18 -18.50 -22.39
CA GLU A 47 2.89 -18.82 -22.99
C GLU A 47 1.77 -18.80 -21.94
N GLY A 48 1.98 -19.45 -20.78
CA GLY A 48 1.03 -19.40 -19.66
C GLY A 48 0.73 -17.97 -19.19
N MET A 49 1.74 -17.10 -19.12
CA MET A 49 1.54 -15.69 -18.79
C MET A 49 0.77 -14.92 -19.88
N LYS A 50 0.99 -15.22 -21.18
CA LYS A 50 0.20 -14.63 -22.28
C LYS A 50 -1.26 -15.04 -22.21
N GLU A 51 -1.55 -16.29 -21.93
CA GLU A 51 -2.92 -16.77 -21.75
C GLU A 51 -3.59 -16.12 -20.54
N LEU A 52 -2.88 -16.01 -19.41
CA LEU A 52 -3.38 -15.34 -18.23
C LEU A 52 -3.73 -13.86 -18.51
N GLU A 53 -2.90 -13.15 -19.28
CA GLU A 53 -3.17 -11.78 -19.72
C GLU A 53 -4.41 -11.69 -20.62
N ASN A 54 -4.60 -12.65 -21.55
CA ASN A 54 -5.78 -12.70 -22.40
C ASN A 54 -7.06 -12.92 -21.60
N TYR A 55 -7.04 -13.81 -20.60
CA TYR A 55 -8.18 -13.99 -19.70
C TYR A 55 -8.44 -12.72 -18.87
N ALA A 56 -7.39 -12.06 -18.37
CA ALA A 56 -7.54 -10.80 -17.65
C ALA A 56 -8.24 -9.73 -18.51
N LYS A 57 -7.84 -9.62 -19.77
CA LYS A 57 -8.48 -8.74 -20.75
C LYS A 57 -9.94 -9.11 -20.99
N GLU A 58 -10.23 -10.39 -21.17
CA GLU A 58 -11.59 -10.89 -21.43
C GLU A 58 -12.53 -10.63 -20.25
N TYR A 59 -12.13 -11.01 -19.02
CA TYR A 59 -12.99 -10.83 -17.84
C TYR A 59 -13.10 -9.37 -17.39
N LYS A 60 -12.10 -8.52 -17.67
CA LYS A 60 -12.20 -7.07 -17.39
C LYS A 60 -13.32 -6.39 -18.20
N LYS A 61 -13.71 -6.95 -19.35
CA LYS A 61 -14.87 -6.45 -20.10
C LYS A 61 -16.18 -6.46 -19.32
N GLY A 62 -16.24 -7.14 -18.16
CA GLY A 62 -17.29 -6.95 -17.15
C GLY A 62 -18.38 -8.01 -17.10
N HIS A 63 -18.14 -9.18 -17.69
CA HIS A 63 -19.15 -10.24 -17.80
C HIS A 63 -19.21 -11.20 -16.59
N ASP A 64 -18.12 -11.35 -15.83
CA ASP A 64 -18.05 -12.20 -14.64
C ASP A 64 -16.96 -11.71 -13.66
N THR A 65 -17.37 -11.02 -12.58
CA THR A 65 -16.45 -10.51 -11.56
C THR A 65 -15.82 -11.61 -10.71
N GLY A 66 -16.49 -12.76 -10.54
CA GLY A 66 -15.94 -13.91 -9.82
C GLY A 66 -14.78 -14.53 -10.59
N SER A 67 -14.96 -14.70 -11.91
CA SER A 67 -13.87 -15.15 -12.78
C SER A 67 -12.72 -14.15 -12.84
N LEU A 68 -13.01 -12.84 -12.90
CA LEU A 68 -11.97 -11.81 -12.82
C LEU A 68 -11.16 -11.90 -11.51
N ARG A 69 -11.82 -12.14 -10.38
CA ARG A 69 -11.14 -12.35 -9.09
C ARG A 69 -10.17 -13.54 -9.15
N GLU A 70 -10.59 -14.69 -9.69
CA GLU A 70 -9.70 -15.86 -9.80
C GLU A 70 -8.50 -15.60 -10.75
N ILE A 71 -8.66 -14.80 -11.80
CA ILE A 71 -7.53 -14.34 -12.62
C ILE A 71 -6.59 -13.44 -11.81
N ILE A 72 -7.12 -12.49 -11.04
CA ILE A 72 -6.31 -11.62 -10.17
C ILE A 72 -5.52 -12.46 -9.17
N LYS A 73 -6.09 -13.53 -8.61
CA LYS A 73 -5.36 -14.44 -7.72
C LYS A 73 -4.12 -15.02 -8.39
N LEU A 74 -4.26 -15.56 -9.60
CA LEU A 74 -3.13 -16.09 -10.36
C LEU A 74 -2.11 -15.00 -10.73
N LEU A 75 -2.58 -13.79 -11.05
CA LEU A 75 -1.71 -12.64 -11.29
C LEU A 75 -0.93 -12.23 -10.04
N VAL A 76 -1.55 -12.22 -8.86
CA VAL A 76 -0.87 -11.95 -7.58
C VAL A 76 0.19 -13.01 -7.32
N SER A 77 -0.11 -14.30 -7.53
CA SER A 77 0.90 -15.36 -7.40
C SER A 77 2.06 -15.19 -8.39
N ALA A 78 1.76 -14.87 -9.66
CA ALA A 78 2.75 -14.65 -10.71
C ALA A 78 3.54 -13.33 -10.53
N SER A 79 3.00 -12.35 -9.81
CA SER A 79 3.67 -11.08 -9.49
C SER A 79 4.89 -11.26 -8.56
N GLY A 80 5.06 -12.46 -8.01
CA GLY A 80 6.21 -12.91 -7.24
C GLY A 80 7.02 -14.04 -7.90
N HIS A 81 6.93 -14.20 -9.23
CA HIS A 81 7.58 -15.31 -9.96
C HIS A 81 9.11 -15.13 -10.05
N ASP A 82 9.85 -16.24 -10.14
CA ASP A 82 11.32 -16.19 -10.20
C ASP A 82 11.83 -15.75 -11.58
N ILE A 83 11.15 -16.15 -12.66
CA ILE A 83 11.33 -15.55 -13.99
C ILE A 83 10.89 -14.08 -13.95
N HIS A 84 11.84 -13.18 -14.16
CA HIS A 84 11.63 -11.72 -14.15
C HIS A 84 10.58 -11.26 -15.15
N GLU A 85 10.60 -11.76 -16.39
CA GLU A 85 9.65 -11.38 -17.46
C GLU A 85 8.18 -11.64 -17.05
N ILE A 86 7.91 -12.81 -16.44
CA ILE A 86 6.57 -13.17 -15.94
C ILE A 86 6.17 -12.23 -14.80
N ARG A 87 7.08 -12.06 -13.84
CA ARG A 87 6.87 -11.18 -12.69
C ARG A 87 6.54 -9.74 -13.13
N ASN A 88 7.31 -9.24 -14.10
CA ASN A 88 7.17 -7.91 -14.67
C ASN A 88 5.82 -7.72 -15.35
N ARG A 89 5.43 -8.68 -16.22
CA ARG A 89 4.14 -8.65 -16.93
C ARG A 89 2.96 -8.80 -15.99
N ALA A 90 3.01 -9.71 -15.00
CA ALA A 90 1.95 -9.88 -14.02
C ALA A 90 1.65 -8.58 -13.26
N ASN A 91 2.69 -7.86 -12.80
CA ASN A 91 2.52 -6.56 -12.14
C ASN A 91 1.91 -5.49 -13.07
N MET A 92 2.29 -5.47 -14.35
CA MET A 92 1.67 -4.55 -15.33
C MET A 92 0.20 -4.89 -15.60
N VAL A 93 -0.15 -6.18 -15.69
CA VAL A 93 -1.53 -6.62 -15.86
C VAL A 93 -2.36 -6.33 -14.61
N LEU A 94 -1.79 -6.45 -13.40
CA LEU A 94 -2.45 -6.02 -12.17
C LEU A 94 -2.80 -4.52 -12.21
N ASP A 95 -1.90 -3.64 -12.63
CA ASP A 95 -2.23 -2.21 -12.79
C ASP A 95 -3.38 -2.00 -13.81
N ARG A 96 -3.37 -2.71 -14.94
CA ARG A 96 -4.48 -2.65 -15.93
C ARG A 96 -5.80 -3.10 -15.33
N VAL A 97 -5.80 -4.20 -14.59
CA VAL A 97 -7.03 -4.76 -14.01
C VAL A 97 -7.57 -3.89 -12.89
N LEU A 98 -6.71 -3.28 -12.06
CA LEU A 98 -7.12 -2.36 -11.00
C LEU A 98 -7.55 -0.99 -11.53
N SER A 99 -7.00 -0.55 -12.67
CA SER A 99 -7.31 0.73 -13.30
C SER A 99 -8.79 0.84 -13.74
N PRO A 100 -9.42 2.03 -13.64
CA PRO A 100 -10.76 2.29 -14.16
C PRO A 100 -10.82 2.42 -15.69
N LYS A 101 -9.68 2.44 -16.38
CA LYS A 101 -9.57 2.51 -17.84
C LYS A 101 -9.92 1.18 -18.51
N GLU A 102 -10.16 1.24 -19.82
CA GLU A 102 -10.17 0.05 -20.67
C GLU A 102 -8.85 -0.73 -20.54
N PHE A 103 -8.91 -2.06 -20.68
CA PHE A 103 -7.74 -2.94 -20.50
C PHE A 103 -6.58 -2.54 -21.42
N ASP A 104 -6.90 -2.20 -22.68
CA ASP A 104 -5.92 -1.86 -23.73
C ASP A 104 -5.43 -0.41 -23.66
N ALA A 105 -6.01 0.44 -22.79
CA ALA A 105 -5.55 1.80 -22.63
C ALA A 105 -4.08 1.84 -22.16
N PRO A 106 -3.30 2.89 -22.49
CA PRO A 106 -1.92 3.01 -22.02
C PRO A 106 -1.84 2.92 -20.48
N LEU A 107 -0.76 2.33 -19.96
CA LEU A 107 -0.52 2.26 -18.50
C LEU A 107 -0.45 3.65 -17.88
N ALA A 108 -0.78 3.76 -16.59
CA ALA A 108 -0.52 5.00 -15.86
C ALA A 108 1.00 5.12 -15.63
N THR A 109 1.63 6.13 -16.25
CA THR A 109 3.10 6.33 -16.17
C THR A 109 3.49 7.72 -15.69
N ARG A 110 2.56 8.68 -15.68
CA ARG A 110 2.69 9.98 -15.02
C ARG A 110 1.84 10.01 -13.75
N PHE A 111 2.42 10.42 -12.63
CA PHE A 111 1.72 10.49 -11.35
C PHE A 111 1.71 11.94 -10.86
N ILE A 112 0.57 12.35 -10.31
CA ILE A 112 0.34 13.70 -9.80
C ILE A 112 -0.40 13.55 -8.47
N ASN A 113 0.05 14.24 -7.43
CA ASN A 113 -0.61 14.35 -6.15
C ASN A 113 -1.19 15.77 -6.02
N LEU A 114 -2.45 15.88 -5.62
CA LEU A 114 -3.15 17.15 -5.48
C LEU A 114 -3.95 17.18 -4.19
N SER A 115 -4.24 18.38 -3.69
CA SER A 115 -5.19 18.58 -2.61
C SER A 115 -6.62 18.65 -3.13
N ILE A 116 -7.58 18.27 -2.29
CA ILE A 116 -9.01 18.46 -2.56
C ILE A 116 -9.29 19.93 -2.87
N LYS A 117 -10.04 20.17 -3.95
CA LYS A 117 -10.42 21.47 -4.57
C LYS A 117 -9.35 22.12 -5.42
N ASP A 118 -8.19 21.50 -5.61
CA ASP A 118 -7.19 22.01 -6.54
C ASP A 118 -7.69 21.98 -7.99
N GLU A 119 -7.32 23.02 -8.74
CA GLU A 119 -7.40 23.03 -10.19
C GLU A 119 -6.02 22.73 -10.75
N TYR A 120 -5.94 21.69 -11.60
CA TYR A 120 -4.70 21.32 -12.25
C TYR A 120 -4.75 21.65 -13.74
N ASN A 121 -3.66 22.24 -14.25
CA ASN A 121 -3.50 22.53 -15.66
C ASN A 121 -2.65 21.44 -16.31
N PHE A 122 -3.30 20.48 -16.97
CA PHE A 122 -2.62 19.46 -17.74
C PHE A 122 -1.98 20.10 -18.97
N THR A 123 -0.70 19.81 -19.19
CA THR A 123 0.05 20.25 -20.37
C THR A 123 0.71 19.07 -21.06
N PHE A 124 0.65 19.06 -22.40
CA PHE A 124 1.17 18.00 -23.24
C PHE A 124 1.90 18.58 -24.45
N GLN A 125 3.01 17.94 -24.83
CA GLN A 125 3.69 18.20 -26.09
C GLN A 125 3.21 17.14 -27.10
N LEU A 126 2.43 17.58 -28.09
CA LEU A 126 1.77 16.69 -29.06
C LEU A 126 2.03 17.21 -30.49
N PRO A 127 2.03 16.34 -31.51
CA PRO A 127 2.11 16.78 -32.89
C PRO A 127 0.88 17.58 -33.30
N GLU A 128 0.98 18.35 -34.39
CA GLU A 128 -0.19 19.05 -34.95
C GLU A 128 -1.29 18.05 -35.30
N THR A 129 -2.53 18.40 -34.96
CA THR A 129 -3.70 17.56 -35.24
C THR A 129 -3.95 17.46 -36.74
N GLU A 130 -4.18 16.23 -37.24
CA GLU A 130 -4.69 16.03 -38.59
C GLU A 130 -6.06 16.73 -38.78
N GLN A 131 -6.35 17.13 -40.02
CA GLN A 131 -7.57 17.85 -40.35
C GLN A 131 -8.83 17.07 -39.92
N GLY A 132 -9.65 17.66 -39.05
CA GLY A 132 -10.89 17.04 -38.54
C GLY A 132 -10.72 16.14 -37.30
N LYS A 133 -9.51 16.10 -36.70
CA LYS A 133 -9.27 15.46 -35.40
C LYS A 133 -8.97 16.51 -34.34
N GLY A 134 -9.42 16.25 -33.11
CA GLY A 134 -9.07 17.02 -31.92
C GLY A 134 -8.45 16.13 -30.85
N TYR A 135 -7.65 16.71 -29.96
CA TYR A 135 -7.19 16.03 -28.76
C TYR A 135 -8.12 16.29 -27.58
N PHE A 136 -8.35 15.25 -26.79
CA PHE A 136 -9.16 15.32 -25.58
C PHE A 136 -8.39 14.69 -24.42
N LEU A 137 -8.44 15.33 -23.26
CA LEU A 137 -8.07 14.73 -21.99
C LEU A 137 -9.27 13.94 -21.48
N ARG A 138 -9.12 12.63 -21.33
CA ARG A 138 -10.12 11.74 -20.75
C ARG A 138 -9.73 11.40 -19.31
N ILE A 139 -10.56 11.79 -18.35
CA ILE A 139 -10.38 11.54 -16.92
C ILE A 139 -11.33 10.45 -16.48
N TYR A 140 -10.80 9.34 -15.97
CA TYR A 140 -11.52 8.16 -15.54
C TYR A 140 -11.71 8.16 -14.02
N LYS A 141 -12.94 7.92 -13.57
CA LYS A 141 -13.30 7.84 -12.15
C LYS A 141 -13.57 6.39 -11.76
N ASN A 142 -13.15 6.02 -10.56
CA ASN A 142 -13.46 4.73 -9.97
C ASN A 142 -14.98 4.56 -9.71
N ASP A 143 -15.50 3.37 -9.96
CA ASP A 143 -16.83 3.00 -9.51
C ASP A 143 -16.77 2.37 -8.11
N ILE A 144 -17.19 3.13 -7.10
CA ILE A 144 -17.14 2.70 -5.70
C ILE A 144 -18.12 1.58 -5.36
N LYS A 145 -19.08 1.29 -6.24
CA LYS A 145 -20.09 0.24 -6.02
C LYS A 145 -19.63 -1.14 -6.47
N LYS A 146 -18.50 -1.23 -7.16
CA LYS A 146 -17.98 -2.49 -7.70
C LYS A 146 -16.75 -2.92 -6.91
N ASP A 147 -16.58 -4.23 -6.76
CA ASP A 147 -15.39 -4.81 -6.14
C ASP A 147 -14.15 -4.55 -7.02
N TYR A 148 -14.30 -4.78 -8.33
CA TYR A 148 -13.27 -4.53 -9.34
C TYR A 148 -13.77 -3.60 -10.44
N GLN A 149 -12.86 -2.81 -11.01
CA GLN A 149 -13.17 -1.94 -12.15
C GLN A 149 -13.30 -2.77 -13.43
N THR A 150 -14.43 -2.61 -14.13
CA THR A 150 -14.74 -3.30 -15.38
C THR A 150 -15.05 -2.30 -16.49
N GLU A 151 -15.00 -2.75 -17.75
CA GLU A 151 -15.28 -1.87 -18.89
C GLU A 151 -16.77 -1.51 -19.03
N ILE A 152 -17.68 -2.30 -18.44
CA ILE A 152 -19.10 -1.96 -18.39
C ILE A 152 -19.30 -0.71 -17.56
N GLY A 153 -19.82 0.35 -18.17
CA GLY A 153 -20.16 1.57 -17.44
C GLY A 153 -18.94 2.33 -16.92
N ILE A 154 -17.83 2.33 -17.68
CA ILE A 154 -16.70 3.24 -17.42
C ILE A 154 -17.22 4.67 -17.26
N LYS A 155 -16.85 5.30 -16.15
CA LYS A 155 -17.15 6.70 -15.86
C LYS A 155 -15.96 7.55 -16.29
N ALA A 156 -16.09 8.21 -17.43
CA ALA A 156 -15.05 9.10 -17.94
C ALA A 156 -15.61 10.47 -18.34
N GLU A 157 -14.90 11.52 -17.98
CA GLU A 157 -15.14 12.89 -18.44
C GLU A 157 -14.11 13.23 -19.52
N GLU A 158 -14.55 13.91 -20.57
CA GLU A 158 -13.67 14.31 -21.67
C GLU A 158 -13.64 15.82 -21.84
N ILE A 159 -12.43 16.36 -21.89
CA ILE A 159 -12.17 17.78 -21.91
C ILE A 159 -11.34 18.07 -23.17
N PRO A 160 -11.82 18.92 -24.09
CA PRO A 160 -11.06 19.27 -25.28
C PRO A 160 -9.76 19.97 -24.87
N LEU A 161 -8.64 19.56 -25.46
CA LEU A 161 -7.38 20.25 -25.29
C LEU A 161 -7.35 21.51 -26.16
N THR A 162 -6.81 22.59 -25.59
CA THR A 162 -6.59 23.85 -26.30
C THR A 162 -5.11 24.02 -26.63
N GLU A 163 -4.81 24.35 -27.88
CA GLU A 163 -3.45 24.66 -28.32
C GLU A 163 -3.14 26.13 -28.03
N GLY A 164 -2.12 26.37 -27.19
CA GLY A 164 -1.69 27.74 -26.86
C GLY A 164 -0.53 28.21 -27.74
N LYS A 165 0.49 27.36 -27.89
CA LYS A 165 1.61 27.51 -28.82
C LYS A 165 1.65 26.25 -29.69
N PRO A 166 2.18 26.31 -30.93
CA PRO A 166 2.30 25.13 -31.78
C PRO A 166 2.89 23.93 -31.03
N GLY A 167 2.14 22.83 -30.99
CA GLY A 167 2.48 21.58 -30.31
C GLY A 167 2.27 21.54 -28.79
N ASN A 168 1.88 22.65 -28.15
CA ASN A 168 1.61 22.73 -26.72
C ASN A 168 0.11 22.78 -26.43
N PHE A 169 -0.42 21.67 -25.96
CA PHE A 169 -1.83 21.47 -25.68
C PHE A 169 -2.09 21.47 -24.17
N SER A 170 -3.18 22.10 -23.75
CA SER A 170 -3.54 22.16 -22.33
C SER A 170 -5.03 22.07 -22.06
N ALA A 171 -5.36 21.54 -20.89
CA ALA A 171 -6.70 21.54 -20.32
C ALA A 171 -6.63 21.68 -18.81
N LYS A 172 -7.55 22.45 -18.25
CA LYS A 172 -7.72 22.60 -16.82
C LYS A 172 -8.82 21.69 -16.31
N TYR A 173 -8.62 21.12 -15.13
CA TYR A 173 -9.65 20.35 -14.46
C TYR A 173 -9.57 20.53 -12.95
N LYS A 174 -10.73 20.62 -12.31
CA LYS A 174 -10.86 20.81 -10.86
C LYS A 174 -11.26 19.51 -10.17
N PHE A 175 -10.48 19.12 -9.17
CA PHE A 175 -10.71 17.89 -8.41
C PHE A 175 -11.36 18.22 -7.07
N ASN A 176 -12.65 17.90 -6.89
CA ASN A 176 -13.41 18.33 -5.71
C ASN A 176 -13.57 17.25 -4.62
N GLU A 177 -13.16 16.01 -4.89
CA GLU A 177 -13.40 14.86 -4.01
C GLU A 177 -12.12 14.06 -3.81
N TYR A 178 -11.96 13.51 -2.61
CA TYR A 178 -10.91 12.55 -2.29
C TYR A 178 -10.97 11.31 -3.20
N GLY A 179 -9.81 10.78 -3.57
CA GLY A 179 -9.69 9.48 -4.22
C GLY A 179 -8.64 9.45 -5.32
N HIS A 180 -8.79 8.50 -6.23
CA HIS A 180 -7.87 8.30 -7.34
C HIS A 180 -8.59 8.45 -8.67
N CYS A 181 -7.95 9.08 -9.63
CA CYS A 181 -8.45 9.21 -11.00
C CYS A 181 -7.33 8.87 -11.98
N ASP A 182 -7.61 8.05 -12.99
CA ASP A 182 -6.68 7.85 -14.08
C ASP A 182 -7.00 8.83 -15.21
N PHE A 183 -6.02 9.14 -16.05
CA PHE A 183 -6.25 9.95 -17.24
C PHE A 183 -5.50 9.40 -18.46
N CYS A 184 -6.04 9.68 -19.64
CA CYS A 184 -5.35 9.48 -20.92
C CYS A 184 -5.67 10.63 -21.88
N VAL A 185 -4.72 10.96 -22.76
CA VAL A 185 -4.99 11.78 -23.94
C VAL A 185 -5.45 10.88 -25.08
N VAL A 186 -6.48 11.32 -25.78
CA VAL A 186 -7.03 10.63 -26.94
C VAL A 186 -7.14 11.60 -28.11
N SER A 187 -6.86 11.13 -29.32
CA SER A 187 -7.23 11.83 -30.55
C SER A 187 -8.57 11.29 -31.01
N ARG A 188 -9.49 12.19 -31.35
CA ARG A 188 -10.84 11.84 -31.77
C ARG A 188 -11.27 12.64 -32.98
N SER A 189 -12.01 11.98 -33.86
CA SER A 189 -12.88 12.56 -34.89
C SER A 189 -14.32 12.07 -34.69
N ASP A 190 -15.26 12.55 -35.49
CA ASP A 190 -16.65 12.07 -35.49
C ASP A 190 -16.79 10.55 -35.72
N ARG A 191 -15.76 9.88 -36.25
CA ARG A 191 -15.82 8.47 -36.67
C ARG A 191 -14.76 7.58 -36.03
N SER A 192 -13.81 8.12 -35.27
CA SER A 192 -12.70 7.35 -34.73
C SER A 192 -12.12 7.95 -33.47
N MET A 193 -11.54 7.08 -32.65
CA MET A 193 -10.83 7.42 -31.42
C MET A 193 -9.54 6.59 -31.38
N ALA A 194 -8.44 7.22 -30.97
CA ALA A 194 -7.15 6.55 -30.74
C ALA A 194 -6.50 7.11 -29.47
N TRP A 195 -5.93 6.25 -28.65
CA TRP A 195 -5.10 6.68 -27.52
C TRP A 195 -3.79 7.26 -28.02
N ILE A 196 -3.32 8.30 -27.34
CA ILE A 196 -1.98 8.83 -27.56
C ILE A 196 -1.01 8.10 -26.64
N THR A 197 0.13 7.71 -27.19
CA THR A 197 1.14 6.89 -26.51
C THR A 197 2.42 7.67 -26.18
N GLU A 198 2.45 8.98 -26.46
CA GLU A 198 3.58 9.84 -26.14
C GLU A 198 3.81 9.91 -24.61
N PRO A 199 5.06 10.08 -24.14
CA PRO A 199 5.36 10.14 -22.71
C PRO A 199 4.52 11.19 -21.97
N GLY A 200 3.98 10.81 -20.82
CA GLY A 200 3.21 11.72 -19.95
C GLY A 200 1.75 11.94 -20.37
N THR A 201 1.28 11.31 -21.45
CA THR A 201 -0.12 11.40 -21.91
C THR A 201 -1.08 10.43 -21.23
N SER A 202 -0.58 9.53 -20.37
CA SER A 202 -1.38 8.63 -19.55
C SER A 202 -0.83 8.58 -18.13
N GLY A 203 -1.71 8.63 -17.15
CA GLY A 203 -1.29 8.77 -15.77
C GLY A 203 -2.39 8.59 -14.75
N ARG A 204 -2.04 8.91 -13.50
CA ARG A 204 -2.91 8.86 -12.33
C ARG A 204 -2.76 10.13 -11.51
N VAL A 205 -3.89 10.65 -11.06
CA VAL A 205 -4.00 11.74 -10.10
C VAL A 205 -4.47 11.14 -8.79
N ASN A 206 -3.73 11.38 -7.71
CA ASN A 206 -4.14 11.06 -6.35
C ASN A 206 -4.61 12.36 -5.69
N ILE A 207 -5.85 12.38 -5.22
CA ILE A 207 -6.47 13.54 -4.60
C ILE A 207 -6.54 13.30 -3.10
N LEU A 208 -5.69 14.01 -2.36
CA LEU A 208 -5.47 13.91 -0.92
C LEU A 208 -6.18 15.07 -0.19
N PRO A 209 -6.50 14.96 1.11
CA PRO A 209 -6.86 16.14 1.88
C PRO A 209 -5.72 17.16 1.86
N ASP A 210 -6.05 18.43 2.07
CA ASP A 210 -5.03 19.46 2.29
C ASP A 210 -4.29 19.16 3.59
N LEU A 211 -2.98 18.90 3.51
CA LEU A 211 -2.14 18.56 4.66
C LEU A 211 -1.35 19.76 5.16
N GLN A 212 -1.50 20.94 4.54
CA GLN A 212 -0.72 22.10 4.93
C GLN A 212 -1.04 22.51 6.37
N GLY A 213 -0.01 22.50 7.22
CA GLY A 213 -0.13 22.89 8.62
C GLY A 213 -0.65 21.79 9.54
N GLU A 214 -0.84 20.57 9.05
CA GLU A 214 -1.15 19.41 9.89
C GLU A 214 0.02 19.11 10.84
N ILE A 215 -0.28 18.96 12.14
CA ILE A 215 0.68 18.62 13.19
C ILE A 215 0.18 17.33 13.86
N ILE A 216 0.94 16.25 13.63
CA ILE A 216 0.65 14.92 14.15
C ILE A 216 1.47 14.69 15.42
N LEU A 217 0.79 14.39 16.53
CA LEU A 217 1.44 13.90 17.75
C LEU A 217 1.34 12.38 17.82
N GLU A 218 2.49 11.71 17.75
CA GLU A 218 2.60 10.27 18.02
C GLU A 218 2.48 10.01 19.53
N VAL A 219 1.56 9.13 19.91
CA VAL A 219 1.28 8.76 21.31
C VAL A 219 1.35 7.25 21.45
N PHE A 220 2.32 6.78 22.22
CA PHE A 220 2.41 5.37 22.60
C PHE A 220 1.45 5.11 23.77
N VAL A 221 0.38 4.35 23.52
CA VAL A 221 -0.81 4.33 24.38
C VAL A 221 -0.54 3.82 25.80
N ASP A 222 0.36 2.88 25.99
CA ASP A 222 0.65 2.28 27.30
C ASP A 222 1.81 2.93 28.06
N ILE A 223 2.68 3.68 27.38
CA ILE A 223 3.84 4.31 28.00
C ILE A 223 3.86 5.85 27.92
N HIS A 224 2.80 6.49 27.41
CA HIS A 224 2.66 7.94 27.46
C HIS A 224 2.73 8.46 28.91
N GLY A 225 3.08 9.73 29.08
CA GLY A 225 3.28 10.33 30.39
C GLY A 225 4.62 10.02 31.05
N HIS A 226 5.44 9.10 30.47
CA HIS A 226 6.79 8.76 30.96
C HIS A 226 7.65 9.98 31.29
N THR A 227 7.71 10.96 30.38
CA THR A 227 8.57 12.14 30.54
C THR A 227 7.95 13.22 31.43
N LYS A 228 6.63 13.20 31.68
CA LYS A 228 5.83 14.27 32.33
C LYS A 228 5.98 15.68 31.71
N VAL A 229 6.87 15.87 30.73
CA VAL A 229 7.08 17.13 30.01
C VAL A 229 5.86 17.47 29.17
N TYR A 230 5.27 16.45 28.54
CA TYR A 230 4.15 16.60 27.61
C TYR A 230 2.79 16.23 28.22
N TRP A 231 2.78 15.70 29.44
CA TRP A 231 1.62 15.12 30.11
C TRP A 231 1.51 15.63 31.54
N ARG A 232 0.47 16.41 31.86
CA ARG A 232 0.28 16.97 33.20
C ARG A 232 -0.74 16.15 33.96
N ASP A 233 -0.33 15.49 35.04
CA ASP A 233 -1.28 14.82 35.94
C ASP A 233 -1.72 15.76 37.06
N ASN A 234 -2.87 16.41 36.88
CA ASN A 234 -3.50 17.17 37.95
C ASN A 234 -4.78 16.50 38.48
N ASP A 235 -5.36 15.55 37.74
CA ASP A 235 -6.74 15.09 37.95
C ASP A 235 -6.94 13.55 37.83
N GLY A 236 -5.89 12.74 38.04
CA GLY A 236 -6.02 11.28 38.15
C GLY A 236 -5.92 10.50 36.83
N HIS A 237 -5.36 11.13 35.79
CA HIS A 237 -5.09 10.54 34.48
C HIS A 237 -3.60 10.65 34.10
N PRO A 238 -2.69 10.04 34.88
CA PRO A 238 -1.25 10.25 34.74
C PRO A 238 -0.59 9.59 33.52
N GLY A 239 -1.26 8.61 32.90
CA GLY A 239 -0.59 7.68 32.00
C GLY A 239 0.35 6.73 32.76
N LEU A 240 1.56 6.53 32.26
CA LEU A 240 2.57 5.67 32.88
C LEU A 240 3.03 6.22 34.24
N VAL A 241 3.02 5.38 35.28
CA VAL A 241 3.45 5.74 36.64
C VAL A 241 4.54 4.80 37.14
N TYR A 242 5.56 5.39 37.75
CA TYR A 242 6.64 4.70 38.44
C TYR A 242 6.50 4.87 39.96
N ASN A 243 6.93 3.87 40.71
CA ASN A 243 7.17 4.02 42.15
C ASN A 243 8.53 4.68 42.44
N GLU A 244 8.84 4.86 43.72
CA GLU A 244 10.10 5.44 44.20
C GLU A 244 11.37 4.66 43.80
N ASN A 245 11.22 3.38 43.44
CA ASN A 245 12.32 2.51 43.01
C ASN A 245 12.50 2.49 41.48
N GLY A 246 11.70 3.26 40.73
CA GLY A 246 11.73 3.27 39.26
C GLY A 246 11.00 2.09 38.62
N GLU A 247 10.16 1.37 39.37
CA GLU A 247 9.37 0.25 38.85
C GLU A 247 8.03 0.75 38.31
N VAL A 248 7.61 0.23 37.15
CA VAL A 248 6.29 0.55 36.57
C VAL A 248 5.18 -0.04 37.44
N ILE A 249 4.32 0.83 37.98
CA ILE A 249 3.16 0.42 38.81
C ILE A 249 1.82 0.61 38.11
N ARG A 250 1.79 1.33 36.98
CA ARG A 250 0.61 1.54 36.14
C ARG A 250 1.02 1.90 34.73
N LEU A 251 0.42 1.27 33.72
CA LEU A 251 0.51 1.67 32.32
C LEU A 251 -0.56 2.72 31.99
N GLY A 252 -0.30 3.52 30.95
CA GLY A 252 -1.31 4.39 30.35
C GLY A 252 -2.41 3.62 29.63
N ASN A 253 -3.53 4.29 29.36
CA ASN A 253 -4.63 3.75 28.56
C ASN A 253 -5.31 4.82 27.69
N LEU A 254 -6.27 4.43 26.86
CA LEU A 254 -6.97 5.33 25.95
C LEU A 254 -7.83 6.40 26.68
N ILE A 255 -8.31 6.11 27.89
CA ILE A 255 -9.09 7.06 28.69
C ILE A 255 -8.20 8.20 29.17
N ASP A 256 -6.96 7.90 29.57
CA ASP A 256 -5.99 8.92 29.94
C ASP A 256 -5.79 9.89 28.77
N ILE A 257 -5.56 9.38 27.56
CA ILE A 257 -5.39 10.21 26.36
C ILE A 257 -6.63 11.06 26.10
N THR A 258 -7.82 10.46 26.20
CA THR A 258 -9.09 11.17 25.98
C THR A 258 -9.23 12.41 26.87
N HIS A 259 -8.77 12.33 28.13
CA HIS A 259 -8.82 13.46 29.06
C HIS A 259 -7.87 14.60 28.69
N HIS A 260 -6.74 14.29 28.06
CA HIS A 260 -5.70 15.28 27.73
C HIS A 260 -5.84 15.92 26.35
N LEU A 261 -6.76 15.47 25.50
CA LEU A 261 -6.86 15.95 24.11
C LEU A 261 -6.99 17.47 23.97
N GLU A 262 -7.78 18.12 24.82
CA GLU A 262 -8.00 19.57 24.77
C GLU A 262 -6.72 20.33 25.11
N ASP A 263 -6.05 19.93 26.19
CA ASP A 263 -4.77 20.51 26.61
C ASP A 263 -3.65 20.24 25.58
N LEU A 264 -3.60 19.04 24.99
CA LEU A 264 -2.66 18.73 23.90
C LEU A 264 -2.90 19.64 22.69
N LYS A 265 -4.16 19.83 22.29
CA LYS A 265 -4.52 20.72 21.19
C LYS A 265 -4.10 22.17 21.47
N GLU A 266 -4.42 22.69 22.65
CA GLU A 266 -4.12 24.09 23.00
C GLU A 266 -2.62 24.35 23.14
N ARG A 267 -1.87 23.45 23.79
CA ARG A 267 -0.45 23.66 24.07
C ARG A 267 0.46 23.40 22.87
N TYR A 268 0.11 22.42 22.03
CA TYR A 268 0.97 21.95 20.94
C TYR A 268 0.39 22.21 19.55
N CYS A 269 -0.80 22.81 19.46
CA CYS A 269 -1.49 23.06 18.20
C CYS A 269 -1.69 21.78 17.37
N VAL A 270 -1.85 20.63 18.03
CA VAL A 270 -2.03 19.35 17.32
C VAL A 270 -3.35 19.36 16.56
N SER A 271 -3.30 18.98 15.30
CA SER A 271 -4.47 18.73 14.45
C SER A 271 -4.80 17.25 14.37
N SER A 272 -3.82 16.39 14.66
CA SER A 272 -3.92 14.95 14.53
C SER A 272 -3.17 14.24 15.66
N ILE A 273 -3.68 13.10 16.10
CA ILE A 273 -2.97 12.17 16.99
C ILE A 273 -2.79 10.83 16.30
N TYR A 274 -1.59 10.29 16.39
CA TYR A 274 -1.27 8.94 15.94
C TYR A 274 -1.13 8.04 17.17
N LEU A 275 -2.10 7.15 17.35
CA LEU A 275 -2.16 6.21 18.46
C LEU A 275 -1.40 4.94 18.07
N LEU A 276 -0.25 4.75 18.72
CA LEU A 276 0.62 3.62 18.46
C LEU A 276 0.22 2.40 19.29
N GLY A 277 0.11 1.25 18.62
CA GLY A 277 -0.05 -0.04 19.30
C GLY A 277 -1.42 -0.25 19.97
N VAL A 278 -2.50 0.18 19.31
CA VAL A 278 -3.88 0.03 19.78
C VAL A 278 -4.43 -1.39 19.63
N GLN A 279 -3.89 -2.15 18.70
CA GLN A 279 -4.35 -3.49 18.36
C GLN A 279 -4.08 -4.50 19.48
N GLN A 280 -4.93 -5.54 19.53
CA GLN A 280 -4.82 -6.65 20.47
C GLN A 280 -3.44 -7.29 20.42
N ARG A 281 -2.81 -7.43 21.58
CA ARG A 281 -1.45 -7.96 21.74
C ARG A 281 -1.47 -9.43 22.17
N GLY A 282 -0.37 -10.13 21.88
CA GLY A 282 -0.15 -11.50 22.33
C GLY A 282 0.21 -11.59 23.82
N SER A 283 0.71 -12.74 24.26
CA SER A 283 1.26 -12.91 25.62
C SER A 283 2.74 -13.29 25.62
N ASN A 284 3.35 -13.41 24.45
CA ASN A 284 4.66 -13.99 24.17
C ASN A 284 5.76 -12.92 24.14
N ARG A 285 5.92 -12.20 25.24
CA ARG A 285 6.92 -11.11 25.36
C ARG A 285 8.35 -11.58 25.08
N GLU A 286 8.69 -12.81 25.44
CA GLU A 286 10.00 -13.41 25.23
C GLU A 286 10.40 -13.50 23.75
N ASP A 287 9.41 -13.57 22.84
CA ASP A 287 9.65 -13.63 21.40
C ASP A 287 9.99 -12.23 20.82
N TRP A 288 9.66 -11.14 21.54
CA TRP A 288 10.00 -9.78 21.14
C TRP A 288 11.44 -9.42 21.54
N ALA A 289 11.78 -9.59 22.81
CA ALA A 289 13.14 -9.43 23.31
C ALA A 289 13.35 -10.30 24.57
N PRO A 290 14.57 -10.80 24.83
CA PRO A 290 14.82 -11.69 25.97
C PRO A 290 14.42 -11.08 27.33
N GLU A 291 14.58 -9.76 27.49
CA GLU A 291 14.25 -9.02 28.71
C GLU A 291 12.88 -8.32 28.67
N ALA A 292 12.07 -8.55 27.64
CA ALA A 292 10.78 -7.87 27.49
C ALA A 292 9.81 -8.21 28.64
N THR A 293 9.20 -7.17 29.21
CA THR A 293 8.21 -7.30 30.29
C THR A 293 6.77 -7.29 29.78
N SER A 294 6.54 -6.78 28.57
CA SER A 294 5.27 -6.76 27.85
C SER A 294 5.42 -7.29 26.41
N PRO A 295 4.35 -7.73 25.73
CA PRO A 295 4.40 -8.08 24.30
C PRO A 295 4.59 -6.84 23.40
N SER A 296 5.15 -7.05 22.21
CA SER A 296 5.35 -6.00 21.20
C SER A 296 4.01 -5.46 20.67
N PRO A 297 3.82 -4.13 20.58
CA PRO A 297 2.68 -3.54 19.86
C PRO A 297 2.75 -3.74 18.34
N PHE A 298 3.94 -4.06 17.79
CA PHE A 298 4.16 -4.27 16.36
C PHE A 298 3.92 -5.71 15.93
N SER A 299 3.45 -6.56 16.83
CA SER A 299 3.11 -7.96 16.54
C SER A 299 1.70 -8.27 17.07
N PRO A 300 0.66 -7.70 16.42
CA PRO A 300 -0.71 -7.82 16.89
C PRO A 300 -1.27 -9.22 16.66
N MET A 301 -2.17 -9.65 17.53
CA MET A 301 -2.97 -10.87 17.36
C MET A 301 -4.12 -10.69 16.38
N SER A 302 -4.58 -9.45 16.21
CA SER A 302 -5.66 -9.04 15.32
C SER A 302 -5.48 -7.59 14.93
N LEU A 303 -5.75 -7.22 13.67
CA LEU A 303 -5.68 -5.82 13.23
C LEU A 303 -6.93 -5.01 13.61
N THR A 304 -8.05 -5.69 13.88
CA THR A 304 -9.37 -5.06 14.06
C THR A 304 -9.85 -5.05 15.50
N LYS A 305 -9.30 -5.90 16.37
CA LYS A 305 -9.61 -5.91 17.81
C LYS A 305 -8.69 -4.98 18.56
N ILE A 306 -9.24 -4.17 19.46
CA ILE A 306 -8.47 -3.24 20.29
C ILE A 306 -8.04 -3.91 21.59
N GLU A 307 -6.81 -3.62 22.03
CA GLU A 307 -6.20 -4.23 23.21
C GLU A 307 -7.03 -3.98 24.48
N PRO A 308 -7.53 -5.05 25.16
CA PRO A 308 -8.37 -4.89 26.33
C PRO A 308 -7.67 -4.17 27.50
N SER A 309 -6.35 -4.36 27.67
CA SER A 309 -5.60 -3.73 28.78
C SER A 309 -5.49 -2.21 28.67
N ILE A 310 -5.67 -1.63 27.47
CA ILE A 310 -5.71 -0.17 27.25
C ILE A 310 -7.14 0.39 27.17
N GLY A 311 -8.15 -0.45 27.43
CA GLY A 311 -9.57 -0.08 27.48
C GLY A 311 -10.44 -0.64 26.34
N GLY A 312 -9.85 -1.32 25.35
CA GLY A 312 -10.57 -1.98 24.26
C GLY A 312 -11.41 -1.04 23.39
N ASP A 313 -12.33 -1.65 22.62
CA ASP A 313 -13.10 -0.97 21.58
C ASP A 313 -13.89 0.24 22.09
N GLU A 314 -14.49 0.12 23.28
CA GLU A 314 -15.30 1.17 23.89
C GLU A 314 -14.47 2.40 24.27
N ALA A 315 -13.24 2.20 24.74
CA ALA A 315 -12.35 3.31 25.06
C ALA A 315 -11.85 4.00 23.78
N LEU A 316 -11.57 3.24 22.70
CA LEU A 316 -11.16 3.83 21.43
C LEU A 316 -12.28 4.67 20.80
N LYS A 317 -13.52 4.16 20.78
CA LYS A 317 -14.69 4.90 20.28
C LYS A 317 -14.92 6.21 21.04
N LYS A 318 -14.76 6.20 22.37
CA LYS A 318 -14.86 7.41 23.20
C LYS A 318 -13.77 8.42 22.90
N LEU A 319 -12.53 7.95 22.72
CA LEU A 319 -11.40 8.80 22.34
C LEU A 319 -11.65 9.46 20.99
N ILE A 320 -12.02 8.69 19.97
CA ILE A 320 -12.26 9.21 18.61
C ILE A 320 -13.41 10.21 18.62
N ALA A 321 -14.53 9.90 19.28
CA ALA A 321 -15.65 10.84 19.40
C ALA A 321 -15.23 12.16 20.06
N ARG A 322 -14.42 12.11 21.13
CA ARG A 322 -13.91 13.31 21.79
C ARG A 322 -12.91 14.06 20.91
N ALA A 323 -12.03 13.37 20.20
CA ALA A 323 -11.09 13.95 19.25
C ALA A 323 -11.83 14.70 18.14
N HIS A 324 -12.86 14.09 17.54
CA HIS A 324 -13.70 14.72 16.52
C HIS A 324 -14.45 15.96 17.03
N MET A 325 -14.96 15.94 18.26
CA MET A 325 -15.56 17.13 18.89
C MET A 325 -14.56 18.29 19.03
N LEU A 326 -13.27 17.97 19.14
CA LEU A 326 -12.17 18.91 19.21
C LEU A 326 -11.51 19.14 17.84
N ASP A 327 -12.07 18.65 16.73
CA ASP A 327 -11.47 18.71 15.40
C ASP A 327 -10.02 18.16 15.35
N ILE A 328 -9.77 17.09 16.09
CA ILE A 328 -8.51 16.33 16.08
C ILE A 328 -8.75 15.04 15.30
N LYS A 329 -7.88 14.72 14.35
CA LYS A 329 -7.93 13.47 13.57
C LYS A 329 -7.23 12.34 14.30
N VAL A 330 -7.73 11.12 14.14
CA VAL A 330 -7.15 9.93 14.79
C VAL A 330 -6.56 8.97 13.76
N ILE A 331 -5.26 8.71 13.90
CA ILE A 331 -4.47 7.80 13.08
C ILE A 331 -4.08 6.59 13.91
N VAL A 332 -4.10 5.38 13.33
CA VAL A 332 -3.69 4.14 13.99
C VAL A 332 -2.71 3.34 13.13
N ASP A 333 -1.95 2.42 13.73
CA ASP A 333 -1.05 1.55 12.98
C ASP A 333 -1.79 0.56 12.08
N ILE A 334 -1.14 0.20 10.97
CA ILE A 334 -1.45 -0.99 10.19
C ILE A 334 -0.16 -1.78 10.03
N ILE A 335 -0.14 -2.97 10.61
CA ILE A 335 1.00 -3.88 10.57
C ILE A 335 0.78 -4.92 9.47
N PRO A 336 1.71 -5.10 8.52
CA PRO A 336 1.56 -6.01 7.38
C PRO A 336 1.77 -7.49 7.73
N HIS A 337 1.68 -7.84 9.00
CA HIS A 337 1.83 -9.18 9.54
C HIS A 337 1.09 -9.31 10.87
N LEU A 338 1.02 -10.53 11.38
CA LEU A 338 0.41 -10.84 12.67
C LEU A 338 1.39 -11.60 13.55
N ASN A 339 1.11 -11.62 14.85
CA ASN A 339 1.85 -12.39 15.84
C ASN A 339 1.93 -13.86 15.46
N ARG A 340 3.07 -14.52 15.66
CA ARG A 340 3.25 -15.93 15.32
C ARG A 340 2.24 -16.88 15.98
N ARG A 341 1.68 -16.50 17.13
CA ARG A 341 0.67 -17.28 17.87
C ARG A 341 -0.77 -16.94 17.49
N ASN A 342 -0.99 -16.02 16.54
CA ASN A 342 -2.34 -15.69 16.08
C ASN A 342 -3.01 -16.86 15.38
N THR A 343 -4.33 -16.95 15.54
CA THR A 343 -5.20 -17.95 14.91
C THR A 343 -6.29 -17.32 14.04
N GLU A 344 -6.21 -16.01 13.77
CA GLU A 344 -7.19 -15.29 12.95
C GLU A 344 -7.12 -15.72 11.48
N LEU A 345 -5.89 -15.91 10.98
CA LEU A 345 -5.65 -16.37 9.62
C LEU A 345 -5.29 -17.86 9.59
N PRO A 346 -5.73 -18.59 8.55
CA PRO A 346 -5.31 -19.97 8.30
C PRO A 346 -3.77 -20.09 8.26
N GLU A 347 -3.24 -21.23 8.70
CA GLU A 347 -1.79 -21.46 8.76
C GLU A 347 -1.14 -21.40 7.37
N GLU A 348 -1.86 -21.83 6.32
CA GLU A 348 -1.41 -21.79 4.93
C GLU A 348 -1.18 -20.36 4.38
N TYR A 349 -1.62 -19.33 5.10
CA TYR A 349 -1.40 -17.94 4.73
C TYR A 349 -0.05 -17.41 5.21
N ALA A 350 0.68 -18.14 6.04
CA ALA A 350 2.08 -17.85 6.34
C ALA A 350 3.00 -18.60 5.38
N VAL A 351 4.14 -18.00 5.03
CA VAL A 351 5.17 -18.73 4.28
C VAL A 351 6.00 -19.60 5.22
N LYS A 352 6.43 -20.76 4.72
CA LYS A 352 7.28 -21.70 5.45
C LYS A 352 8.73 -21.62 4.99
N THR A 353 9.65 -21.94 5.89
CA THR A 353 11.09 -22.11 5.59
C THR A 353 11.62 -23.33 6.32
N TYR A 354 12.76 -23.86 5.87
CA TYR A 354 13.49 -24.86 6.63
C TYR A 354 14.30 -24.19 7.74
N ASP A 355 14.26 -24.76 8.95
CA ASP A 355 15.16 -24.43 10.06
C ASP A 355 16.53 -25.13 9.90
N PHE A 356 17.45 -24.89 10.83
CA PHE A 356 18.78 -25.53 10.82
C PHE A 356 18.76 -27.06 11.01
N ASN A 357 17.65 -27.61 11.49
CA ASN A 357 17.45 -29.04 11.67
C ASN A 357 16.74 -29.70 10.46
N GLY A 358 16.40 -28.92 9.43
CA GLY A 358 15.67 -29.40 8.25
C GLY A 358 14.16 -29.57 8.48
N ASN A 359 13.59 -29.00 9.54
CA ASN A 359 12.15 -28.97 9.75
C ASN A 359 11.52 -27.80 9.00
N LEU A 360 10.32 -28.00 8.46
CA LEU A 360 9.51 -26.89 7.95
C LEU A 360 8.85 -26.17 9.11
N VAL A 361 9.11 -24.87 9.22
CA VAL A 361 8.55 -23.97 10.21
C VAL A 361 7.97 -22.73 9.54
N ASP A 362 7.02 -22.08 10.19
CA ASP A 362 6.56 -20.75 9.76
C ASP A 362 7.72 -19.77 9.85
N ARG A 363 7.88 -18.95 8.80
CA ARG A 363 8.93 -17.96 8.75
C ARG A 363 8.55 -16.78 9.65
N SER A 364 9.46 -16.35 10.53
CA SER A 364 9.33 -15.10 11.26
C SER A 364 9.12 -13.91 10.31
N SER A 365 8.45 -12.85 10.73
CA SER A 365 8.32 -11.62 9.91
C SER A 365 9.68 -10.98 9.60
N THR A 366 9.73 -10.18 8.53
CA THR A 366 10.94 -9.51 8.02
C THR A 366 10.54 -8.32 7.16
N ASP A 367 11.45 -7.36 6.97
CA ASP A 367 11.35 -6.25 6.00
C ASP A 367 11.75 -6.68 4.58
N GLY A 368 12.08 -7.96 4.38
CA GLY A 368 12.55 -8.49 3.10
C GLY A 368 14.00 -8.10 2.75
N ARG A 369 14.75 -7.45 3.66
CA ARG A 369 16.18 -7.14 3.47
C ARG A 369 17.04 -7.51 4.68
N TYR A 370 16.85 -6.82 5.79
CA TYR A 370 17.75 -6.89 6.95
C TYR A 370 17.07 -7.51 8.16
N GLY A 371 15.93 -6.94 8.55
CA GLY A 371 15.23 -7.22 9.79
C GLY A 371 14.62 -8.62 9.83
N THR A 372 14.55 -9.20 11.01
CA THR A 372 13.71 -10.36 11.31
C THR A 372 13.12 -10.14 12.69
N TRP A 373 11.81 -10.34 12.81
CA TRP A 373 11.07 -10.19 14.07
C TRP A 373 10.40 -11.52 14.38
N ASP A 374 10.91 -12.18 15.41
CA ASP A 374 10.57 -13.56 15.77
C ASP A 374 9.21 -13.71 16.44
N ASP A 375 8.62 -12.62 16.89
CA ASP A 375 7.27 -12.54 17.45
C ASP A 375 6.19 -12.49 16.38
N GLY A 376 6.49 -12.11 15.13
CA GLY A 376 5.54 -12.06 14.00
C GLY A 376 5.74 -13.20 12.99
N LYS A 377 4.71 -13.55 12.22
CA LYS A 377 4.80 -14.51 11.10
C LYS A 377 4.72 -13.80 9.75
N LEU A 378 5.60 -14.16 8.81
CA LEU A 378 5.62 -13.60 7.46
C LEU A 378 4.41 -14.14 6.65
N LEU A 379 3.48 -13.25 6.33
CA LEU A 379 2.33 -13.59 5.49
C LEU A 379 2.72 -13.78 4.03
N ASN A 380 2.00 -14.64 3.33
CA ASN A 380 2.23 -14.97 1.94
C ASN A 380 1.55 -13.95 1.01
N TYR A 381 2.27 -12.88 0.67
CA TYR A 381 1.80 -11.84 -0.24
C TYR A 381 1.55 -12.29 -1.68
N ARG A 382 1.86 -13.55 -2.03
CA ARG A 382 1.45 -14.19 -3.31
C ARG A 382 0.00 -14.70 -3.27
N LEU A 383 -0.71 -14.53 -2.16
CA LEU A 383 -2.14 -14.82 -2.04
C LEU A 383 -2.93 -13.50 -2.05
N LEU A 384 -3.91 -13.37 -2.95
CA LEU A 384 -4.79 -12.19 -2.99
C LEU A 384 -5.58 -12.06 -1.68
N GLU A 385 -5.89 -13.18 -1.03
CA GLU A 385 -6.58 -13.21 0.26
C GLU A 385 -5.83 -12.45 1.36
N ILE A 386 -4.50 -12.37 1.31
CA ILE A 386 -3.72 -11.53 2.22
C ILE A 386 -3.93 -10.04 1.92
N TRP A 387 -4.05 -9.68 0.64
CA TRP A 387 -4.32 -8.29 0.23
C TRP A 387 -5.73 -7.88 0.66
N GLU A 388 -6.70 -8.77 0.47
CA GLU A 388 -8.09 -8.60 0.90
C GLU A 388 -8.19 -8.51 2.42
N TRP A 389 -7.59 -9.42 3.18
CA TRP A 389 -7.58 -9.35 4.64
C TRP A 389 -7.03 -8.02 5.16
N LEU A 390 -5.92 -7.55 4.59
CA LEU A 390 -5.32 -6.28 4.98
C LEU A 390 -6.22 -5.09 4.63
N SER A 391 -6.81 -5.10 3.44
CA SER A 391 -7.79 -4.10 2.97
C SER A 391 -9.04 -4.06 3.85
N ASP A 392 -9.57 -5.24 4.20
CA ASP A 392 -10.77 -5.41 5.01
C ASP A 392 -10.52 -5.01 6.45
N SER A 393 -9.31 -5.27 6.96
CA SER A 393 -8.88 -4.80 8.29
C SER A 393 -8.88 -3.27 8.36
N ILE A 394 -8.30 -2.59 7.37
CA ILE A 394 -8.31 -1.13 7.29
C ILE A 394 -9.76 -0.61 7.16
N SER A 395 -10.56 -1.23 6.30
CA SER A 395 -11.96 -0.84 6.09
C SER A 395 -12.79 -1.02 7.36
N THR A 396 -12.55 -2.08 8.14
CA THR A 396 -13.19 -2.32 9.43
C THR A 396 -12.84 -1.22 10.42
N LEU A 397 -11.57 -0.80 10.49
CA LEU A 397 -11.16 0.29 11.37
C LEU A 397 -11.84 1.62 11.00
N ILE A 398 -11.99 1.91 9.69
CA ILE A 398 -12.73 3.08 9.20
C ILE A 398 -14.23 2.96 9.53
N ASP A 399 -14.84 1.82 9.23
CA ASP A 399 -16.29 1.64 9.29
C ASP A 399 -16.79 1.56 10.74
N GLU A 400 -16.07 0.84 11.62
CA GLU A 400 -16.47 0.57 13.02
C GLU A 400 -15.98 1.61 14.03
N PHE A 401 -14.77 2.14 13.85
CA PHE A 401 -14.15 3.08 14.80
C PHE A 401 -14.11 4.51 14.30
N ASP A 402 -14.32 4.75 13.01
CA ASP A 402 -14.28 6.08 12.39
C ASP A 402 -12.91 6.75 12.44
N ILE A 403 -11.83 5.97 12.31
CA ILE A 403 -10.47 6.51 12.19
C ILE A 403 -10.33 7.44 10.97
N ASP A 404 -9.40 8.38 11.04
CA ASP A 404 -9.14 9.41 10.02
C ASP A 404 -7.83 9.17 9.27
N GLY A 405 -7.12 8.10 9.60
CA GLY A 405 -5.92 7.74 8.89
C GLY A 405 -5.26 6.51 9.44
N ILE A 406 -4.25 6.05 8.72
CA ILE A 406 -3.40 4.94 9.13
C ILE A 406 -1.93 5.30 8.99
N ARG A 407 -1.11 4.73 9.87
CA ARG A 407 0.33 4.61 9.70
C ARG A 407 0.63 3.20 9.23
N PHE A 408 1.01 3.06 7.97
CA PHE A 408 1.35 1.76 7.40
C PHE A 408 2.80 1.38 7.74
N ASP A 409 2.97 0.35 8.57
CA ASP A 409 4.28 -0.20 8.96
C ASP A 409 4.95 -0.93 7.80
N SER A 410 6.26 -0.79 7.66
CA SER A 410 7.06 -1.45 6.63
C SER A 410 6.54 -1.22 5.20
N ALA A 411 5.80 -0.12 4.95
CA ALA A 411 5.12 0.13 3.67
C ALA A 411 6.05 0.05 2.46
N HIS A 412 7.30 0.50 2.62
CA HIS A 412 8.35 0.44 1.61
C HIS A 412 8.78 -0.97 1.20
N ALA A 413 8.47 -2.00 1.99
CA ALA A 413 8.86 -3.38 1.73
C ALA A 413 7.71 -4.21 1.15
N VAL A 414 6.47 -3.85 1.44
CA VAL A 414 5.28 -4.65 1.11
C VAL A 414 4.85 -4.40 -0.35
N PRO A 415 4.55 -5.44 -1.16
CA PRO A 415 4.47 -6.85 -0.81
C PRO A 415 5.83 -7.53 -0.62
N ILE A 416 6.00 -8.18 0.54
CA ILE A 416 7.24 -8.89 0.89
C ILE A 416 7.17 -10.30 0.32
N MET A 417 7.87 -10.52 -0.79
CA MET A 417 7.88 -11.78 -1.53
C MET A 417 9.30 -12.33 -1.58
N MET A 418 9.66 -13.15 -0.60
CA MET A 418 10.94 -13.85 -0.55
C MET A 418 11.11 -14.81 -1.75
N LYS A 419 12.35 -15.08 -2.15
CA LYS A 419 12.68 -16.07 -3.19
C LYS A 419 12.10 -17.44 -2.82
N LYS A 420 11.47 -18.10 -3.78
CA LYS A 420 10.79 -19.38 -3.57
C LYS A 420 11.79 -20.52 -3.45
N ASN A 421 11.43 -21.53 -2.68
CA ASN A 421 12.10 -22.82 -2.76
C ASN A 421 11.57 -23.58 -3.99
N ASN A 422 12.43 -23.79 -4.99
CA ASN A 422 12.09 -24.47 -6.24
C ASN A 422 12.23 -26.00 -6.19
N TYR A 423 12.55 -26.59 -5.03
CA TYR A 423 12.51 -28.03 -4.89
C TYR A 423 11.07 -28.53 -4.95
N THR A 424 10.82 -29.48 -5.84
CA THR A 424 9.47 -29.97 -6.20
C THR A 424 8.85 -30.92 -5.18
N PHE A 425 9.63 -31.30 -4.16
CA PHE A 425 9.18 -32.14 -3.06
C PHE A 425 9.30 -31.42 -1.73
N SER A 426 8.43 -31.76 -0.78
CA SER A 426 8.65 -31.50 0.64
C SER A 426 8.75 -32.86 1.31
N PHE A 427 9.93 -33.18 1.85
CA PHE A 427 10.27 -34.53 2.30
C PHE A 427 10.02 -35.55 1.19
N HIS A 428 9.00 -36.42 1.35
CA HIS A 428 8.64 -37.46 0.37
C HIS A 428 7.38 -37.13 -0.44
N GLN A 429 6.78 -35.96 -0.24
CA GLN A 429 5.54 -35.56 -0.91
C GLN A 429 5.83 -34.57 -2.03
N LYS A 430 5.34 -34.88 -3.24
CA LYS A 430 5.39 -33.94 -4.36
C LYS A 430 4.50 -32.74 -4.04
N ARG A 431 5.04 -31.53 -4.18
CA ARG A 431 4.30 -30.28 -4.01
C ARG A 431 3.40 -30.06 -5.23
N THR A 432 2.22 -29.47 -5.02
CA THR A 432 1.33 -29.13 -6.14
C THR A 432 1.90 -27.96 -6.93
N ASP A 433 1.55 -27.84 -8.22
CA ASP A 433 1.99 -26.70 -9.03
C ASP A 433 1.49 -25.36 -8.45
N LEU A 434 0.30 -25.36 -7.82
CA LEU A 434 -0.25 -24.18 -7.17
C LEU A 434 0.57 -23.79 -5.92
N ASP A 435 0.98 -24.75 -5.09
CA ASP A 435 1.85 -24.48 -3.94
C ASP A 435 3.23 -23.96 -4.35
N MET A 436 3.75 -24.46 -5.48
CA MET A 436 5.01 -23.99 -6.07
C MET A 436 4.87 -22.57 -6.63
N LEU A 437 3.76 -22.27 -7.31
CA LEU A 437 3.47 -20.94 -7.85
C LEU A 437 3.29 -19.92 -6.72
N ASN A 438 2.48 -20.26 -5.70
CA ASN A 438 2.20 -19.45 -4.52
C ASN A 438 3.40 -19.27 -3.60
N GLY A 439 4.49 -20.01 -3.80
CA GLY A 439 5.70 -19.85 -2.97
C GLY A 439 5.47 -20.19 -1.51
N THR A 440 4.63 -21.21 -1.21
CA THR A 440 4.30 -21.63 0.16
C THR A 440 5.56 -21.96 0.99
N ILE A 441 6.64 -22.37 0.32
CA ILE A 441 7.96 -22.57 0.92
C ILE A 441 8.95 -21.63 0.24
N ILE A 442 9.69 -20.86 1.05
CA ILE A 442 10.72 -19.90 0.61
C ILE A 442 12.12 -20.35 1.05
N VAL A 443 13.14 -19.63 0.57
CA VAL A 443 14.52 -19.76 1.05
C VAL A 443 14.96 -18.48 1.77
N ASN A 444 15.79 -18.64 2.80
CA ASN A 444 16.38 -17.53 3.56
C ASN A 444 17.74 -17.08 2.99
N ASP A 445 17.97 -17.35 1.71
CA ASP A 445 19.20 -16.99 1.02
C ASP A 445 19.43 -15.48 1.11
N ARG A 446 20.71 -15.10 1.31
CA ARG A 446 21.14 -13.71 1.32
C ARG A 446 22.16 -13.47 0.23
N GLU A 447 22.04 -12.32 -0.44
CA GLU A 447 23.01 -11.81 -1.40
C GLU A 447 23.49 -10.43 -0.91
N TYR A 448 24.81 -10.26 -0.80
CA TYR A 448 25.44 -9.06 -0.22
C TYR A 448 24.90 -8.66 1.16
N GLY A 449 24.44 -9.64 1.95
CA GLY A 449 23.88 -9.42 3.28
C GLY A 449 22.37 -9.12 3.30
N HIS A 450 21.71 -8.98 2.15
CA HIS A 450 20.26 -8.78 2.05
C HIS A 450 19.55 -10.08 1.71
N PHE A 451 18.34 -10.29 2.24
CA PHE A 451 17.51 -11.39 1.75
C PHE A 451 17.22 -11.27 0.26
N MET A 452 17.18 -12.43 -0.42
CA MET A 452 16.75 -12.49 -1.82
C MET A 452 15.22 -12.42 -1.91
N THR A 453 14.71 -11.39 -2.57
CA THR A 453 13.29 -11.23 -2.86
C THR A 453 13.00 -11.35 -4.35
N THR A 454 11.75 -11.65 -4.69
CA THR A 454 11.23 -11.67 -6.06
C THR A 454 9.90 -10.93 -6.10
N GLY A 455 9.80 -9.76 -5.45
CA GLY A 455 8.57 -8.97 -5.39
C GLY A 455 8.50 -7.85 -6.43
N PHE A 456 7.52 -6.95 -6.27
CA PHE A 456 7.36 -5.75 -7.10
C PHE A 456 8.63 -4.90 -7.15
N TYR A 457 9.28 -4.71 -6.00
CA TYR A 457 10.50 -3.93 -5.89
C TYR A 457 11.69 -4.57 -6.60
N ASP A 458 11.59 -5.79 -7.12
CA ASP A 458 12.61 -6.47 -7.93
C ASP A 458 12.24 -6.52 -9.43
N CYS A 459 11.19 -5.84 -9.85
CA CYS A 459 10.74 -5.76 -11.24
C CYS A 459 11.26 -4.51 -11.96
N GLU A 460 11.38 -4.56 -13.29
CA GLU A 460 11.66 -3.36 -14.09
C GLU A 460 10.46 -2.40 -14.11
N CYS A 461 9.23 -2.95 -14.14
CA CYS A 461 8.00 -2.17 -14.17
C CYS A 461 7.82 -1.25 -12.95
N ARG A 462 8.55 -1.47 -11.85
CA ARG A 462 8.56 -0.56 -10.69
C ARG A 462 8.93 0.88 -11.06
N GLU A 463 9.72 1.08 -12.12
CA GLU A 463 10.05 2.43 -12.59
C GLU A 463 8.91 3.08 -13.38
N LYS A 464 7.92 2.29 -13.86
CA LYS A 464 6.84 2.73 -14.75
C LYS A 464 5.49 2.89 -14.04
N ILE A 465 5.12 1.94 -13.19
CA ILE A 465 3.78 1.88 -12.56
C ILE A 465 3.83 2.17 -11.06
N ALA A 466 2.65 2.31 -10.45
CA ALA A 466 2.48 2.35 -9.00
C ALA A 466 2.58 0.95 -8.38
N VAL A 467 2.81 0.86 -7.07
CA VAL A 467 2.81 -0.43 -6.34
C VAL A 467 1.40 -1.02 -6.35
N PRO A 468 1.14 -2.19 -7.00
CA PRO A 468 -0.23 -2.68 -7.18
C PRO A 468 -0.99 -2.95 -5.88
N LEU A 469 -0.31 -3.48 -4.85
CA LEU A 469 -0.90 -3.71 -3.54
C LEU A 469 -1.37 -2.40 -2.91
N HIS A 470 -0.49 -1.40 -2.78
CA HIS A 470 -0.85 -0.12 -2.16
C HIS A 470 -1.98 0.56 -2.93
N TYR A 471 -1.97 0.47 -4.26
CA TYR A 471 -3.07 0.99 -5.07
C TYR A 471 -4.38 0.24 -4.78
N PHE A 472 -4.36 -1.09 -4.70
CA PHE A 472 -5.53 -1.90 -4.33
C PHE A 472 -6.09 -1.50 -2.96
N LEU A 473 -5.23 -1.32 -1.95
CA LEU A 473 -5.65 -0.87 -0.60
C LEU A 473 -6.31 0.51 -0.68
N MET A 474 -5.68 1.45 -1.38
CA MET A 474 -6.18 2.82 -1.50
C MET A 474 -7.51 2.90 -2.25
N LEU A 475 -7.74 2.05 -3.26
CA LEU A 475 -9.05 1.93 -3.92
C LEU A 475 -10.16 1.49 -2.96
N ASN A 476 -9.88 0.58 -2.04
CA ASN A 476 -10.87 0.13 -1.06
C ASN A 476 -11.05 1.12 0.10
N ILE A 477 -9.98 1.80 0.51
CA ILE A 477 -10.04 2.94 1.44
C ILE A 477 -10.94 4.05 0.85
N GLU A 478 -10.76 4.40 -0.43
CA GLU A 478 -11.61 5.38 -1.12
C GLU A 478 -13.10 4.98 -1.05
N LYS A 479 -13.43 3.70 -1.24
CA LYS A 479 -14.80 3.19 -1.10
C LYS A 479 -15.34 3.38 0.31
N SER A 480 -14.57 3.04 1.34
CA SER A 480 -14.98 3.18 2.75
C SER A 480 -15.19 4.65 3.14
N ILE A 481 -14.26 5.53 2.79
CA ILE A 481 -14.36 6.98 3.01
C ILE A 481 -15.63 7.54 2.35
N LYS A 482 -15.89 7.20 1.08
CA LYS A 482 -17.08 7.68 0.35
C LYS A 482 -18.37 7.13 0.93
N ARG A 483 -18.42 5.87 1.37
CA ARG A 483 -19.59 5.28 2.05
C ARG A 483 -19.88 5.98 3.39
N LYS A 484 -18.83 6.34 4.13
CA LYS A 484 -18.92 7.06 5.41
C LYS A 484 -19.09 8.57 5.25
N ASN A 485 -19.10 9.08 4.01
CA ASN A 485 -19.15 10.50 3.69
C ASN A 485 -18.05 11.31 4.42
N LYS A 486 -16.85 10.72 4.53
CA LYS A 486 -15.68 11.39 5.11
C LYS A 486 -14.98 12.24 4.05
N SER A 487 -14.50 13.41 4.45
CA SER A 487 -13.74 14.32 3.59
C SER A 487 -12.23 14.29 3.85
N PHE A 488 -11.79 13.54 4.86
CA PHE A 488 -10.41 13.43 5.27
C PHE A 488 -10.05 11.97 5.51
N PHE A 489 -8.95 11.54 4.92
CA PHE A 489 -8.25 10.32 5.31
C PHE A 489 -6.79 10.43 4.92
N LEU A 490 -5.90 10.10 5.85
CA LEU A 490 -4.46 10.19 5.65
C LEU A 490 -3.81 8.81 5.78
N ASN A 491 -3.06 8.38 4.76
CA ASN A 491 -2.22 7.19 4.83
C ASN A 491 -0.75 7.59 4.89
N ILE A 492 -0.21 7.70 6.11
CA ILE A 492 1.21 7.93 6.31
C ILE A 492 1.97 6.60 6.27
N ALA A 493 3.17 6.62 5.71
CA ALA A 493 3.88 5.39 5.39
C ALA A 493 5.29 5.39 5.98
N GLU A 494 5.63 4.33 6.71
CA GLU A 494 7.04 4.08 7.04
C GLU A 494 7.81 3.78 5.76
N CYS A 495 8.84 4.61 5.51
CA CYS A 495 9.57 4.56 4.26
C CYS A 495 11.08 4.66 4.46
N PHE A 496 11.79 3.69 3.88
CA PHE A 496 13.23 3.66 3.80
C PHE A 496 13.70 3.32 2.38
N TRP A 497 15.02 3.37 2.17
CA TRP A 497 15.70 2.88 0.96
C TRP A 497 15.41 3.64 -0.34
N GLY A 498 14.94 4.88 -0.26
CA GLY A 498 14.60 5.67 -1.46
C GLY A 498 13.28 5.23 -2.10
N HIS A 499 12.46 4.44 -1.41
CA HIS A 499 11.20 3.92 -1.94
C HIS A 499 10.04 4.94 -1.89
N GLU A 500 10.27 6.14 -1.36
CA GLU A 500 9.28 7.22 -1.35
C GLU A 500 8.77 7.55 -2.75
N LYS A 501 9.65 7.47 -3.77
CA LYS A 501 9.27 7.70 -5.17
C LYS A 501 8.27 6.68 -5.73
N TYR A 502 8.18 5.50 -5.11
CA TYR A 502 7.22 4.45 -5.50
C TYR A 502 5.92 4.57 -4.71
N LEU A 503 6.01 4.79 -3.39
CA LEU A 503 4.83 4.90 -2.51
C LEU A 503 3.98 6.14 -2.82
N THR A 504 4.62 7.25 -3.19
CA THR A 504 3.92 8.51 -3.50
C THR A 504 3.09 8.44 -4.77
N ARG A 505 3.29 7.42 -5.63
CA ARG A 505 2.48 7.17 -6.83
C ARG A 505 1.08 6.66 -6.50
N THR A 506 0.86 6.16 -5.29
CA THR A 506 -0.44 5.66 -4.80
C THR A 506 -1.14 6.63 -3.85
N GLY A 507 -0.62 7.85 -3.67
CA GLY A 507 -1.18 8.82 -2.73
C GLY A 507 -0.83 8.54 -1.25
N LEU A 508 0.17 7.70 -0.98
CA LEU A 508 0.73 7.54 0.36
C LEU A 508 1.65 8.74 0.67
N VAL A 509 1.66 9.16 1.94
CA VAL A 509 2.52 10.24 2.45
C VAL A 509 3.67 9.61 3.24
N PRO A 510 4.84 9.38 2.64
CA PRO A 510 5.93 8.70 3.31
C PRO A 510 6.62 9.61 4.32
N TYR A 511 7.19 8.98 5.32
CA TYR A 511 8.13 9.60 6.24
C TYR A 511 9.33 10.16 5.51
N ASN A 512 9.73 11.39 5.84
CA ASN A 512 10.98 11.97 5.36
C ASN A 512 12.17 11.49 6.21
N ALA A 513 12.49 10.21 6.08
CA ALA A 513 13.60 9.58 6.81
C ALA A 513 14.97 10.20 6.44
N SER A 514 15.11 10.68 5.19
CA SER A 514 16.33 11.32 4.70
C SER A 514 16.64 12.63 5.43
N LEU A 515 15.64 13.50 5.61
CA LEU A 515 15.81 14.75 6.36
C LEU A 515 16.32 14.50 7.77
N PHE A 516 15.73 13.54 8.48
CA PHE A 516 16.17 13.19 9.83
C PHE A 516 17.65 12.75 9.86
N LYS A 517 18.05 11.88 8.91
CA LYS A 517 19.44 11.40 8.84
C LYS A 517 20.43 12.53 8.51
N ILE A 518 20.04 13.46 7.65
CA ILE A 518 20.85 14.65 7.33
C ILE A 518 20.99 15.53 8.58
N CYS A 519 19.90 15.77 9.32
CA CYS A 519 19.95 16.52 10.56
C CYS A 519 20.90 15.89 11.60
N GLU A 520 20.87 14.57 11.75
CA GLU A 520 21.80 13.82 12.61
C GLU A 520 23.26 14.02 12.16
N ASN A 521 23.54 13.91 10.86
CA ASN A 521 24.88 14.16 10.30
C ASN A 521 25.36 15.60 10.52
N ILE A 522 24.47 16.59 10.41
CA ILE A 522 24.76 17.99 10.69
C ILE A 522 25.12 18.16 12.17
N MET A 523 24.35 17.57 13.09
CA MET A 523 24.63 17.62 14.53
C MET A 523 25.98 17.00 14.88
N HIS A 524 26.40 15.95 14.17
CA HIS A 524 27.70 15.31 14.35
C HIS A 524 28.85 15.96 13.55
N GLY A 525 28.57 17.03 12.80
CA GLY A 525 29.58 17.73 11.98
C GLY A 525 30.13 16.89 10.81
N THR A 526 29.42 15.84 10.38
CA THR A 526 29.79 15.02 9.21
C THR A 526 29.17 15.53 7.92
N SER A 527 28.19 16.43 8.01
CA SER A 527 27.57 17.13 6.89
C SER A 527 27.14 18.55 7.29
N ASP A 528 26.53 19.29 6.38
CA ASP A 528 25.99 20.63 6.60
C ASP A 528 24.65 20.85 5.89
N VAL A 529 24.04 22.01 6.14
CA VAL A 529 22.70 22.38 5.65
C VAL A 529 22.54 22.32 4.12
N ARG A 530 23.63 22.35 3.34
CA ARG A 530 23.58 22.23 1.87
C ARG A 530 23.03 20.88 1.42
N GLU A 531 23.18 19.83 2.22
CA GLU A 531 22.61 18.51 1.91
C GLU A 531 21.08 18.54 1.94
N ILE A 532 20.48 19.35 2.82
CA ILE A 532 19.03 19.58 2.85
C ILE A 532 18.59 20.25 1.55
N TYR A 533 19.24 21.35 1.15
CA TYR A 533 18.93 22.02 -0.12
C TYR A 533 19.14 21.10 -1.31
N HIS A 534 20.20 20.30 -1.33
CA HIS A 534 20.40 19.33 -2.41
C HIS A 534 19.25 18.31 -2.50
N LEU A 535 18.77 17.82 -1.36
CA LEU A 535 17.64 16.89 -1.30
C LEU A 535 16.36 17.51 -1.84
N TYR A 536 16.00 18.72 -1.39
CA TYR A 536 14.74 19.38 -1.75
C TYR A 536 14.75 20.08 -3.10
N ASP A 537 15.88 20.65 -3.52
CA ASP A 537 15.98 21.43 -4.76
C ASP A 537 16.36 20.57 -5.97
N ASN A 538 17.04 19.43 -5.76
CA ASN A 538 17.51 18.58 -6.86
C ASN A 538 16.93 17.16 -6.81
N TYR A 539 17.10 16.43 -5.70
CA TYR A 539 16.72 15.02 -5.66
C TYR A 539 15.21 14.82 -5.74
N TYR A 540 14.44 15.37 -4.81
CA TYR A 540 12.99 15.18 -4.77
C TYR A 540 12.26 15.66 -6.03
N PRO A 541 12.55 16.84 -6.60
CA PRO A 541 11.96 17.26 -7.88
C PRO A 541 12.28 16.31 -9.05
N SER A 542 13.38 15.56 -8.99
CA SER A 542 13.79 14.64 -10.05
C SER A 542 13.16 13.24 -9.96
N VAL A 543 12.65 12.84 -8.78
CA VAL A 543 12.16 11.45 -8.56
C VAL A 543 10.72 11.36 -8.06
N LEU A 544 10.21 12.37 -7.37
CA LEU A 544 8.86 12.33 -6.79
C LEU A 544 7.81 12.83 -7.80
N PRO A 545 6.59 12.27 -7.75
CA PRO A 545 5.44 12.84 -8.44
C PRO A 545 5.22 14.32 -8.07
N GLU A 546 4.68 15.10 -9.00
CA GLU A 546 4.31 16.49 -8.75
C GLU A 546 3.30 16.58 -7.59
N GLY A 547 3.42 17.62 -6.75
CA GLY A 547 2.55 17.86 -5.60
C GLY A 547 2.70 16.84 -4.46
N THR A 548 3.77 16.05 -4.46
CA THR A 548 4.06 15.12 -3.36
C THR A 548 4.36 15.87 -2.06
N GLU A 549 3.69 15.46 -1.00
CA GLU A 549 3.98 15.87 0.37
C GLU A 549 4.69 14.73 1.13
N LEU A 550 5.58 15.11 2.05
CA LEU A 550 6.34 14.19 2.88
C LEU A 550 6.12 14.54 4.35
N LEU A 551 6.01 13.54 5.22
CA LEU A 551 5.90 13.78 6.65
C LEU A 551 7.29 14.05 7.24
N GLY A 552 7.53 15.30 7.66
CA GLY A 552 8.73 15.67 8.41
C GLY A 552 8.69 15.07 9.83
N ILE A 553 9.74 14.35 10.22
CA ILE A 553 9.82 13.70 11.54
C ILE A 553 10.92 14.35 12.36
N LEU A 554 10.56 14.82 13.55
CA LEU A 554 11.49 15.34 14.55
C LEU A 554 11.83 14.32 15.66
N GLY A 555 11.04 13.23 15.75
CA GLY A 555 11.29 12.07 16.60
C GLY A 555 10.24 10.99 16.37
N ASN A 556 10.59 9.70 16.52
CA ASN A 556 9.66 8.57 16.42
C ASN A 556 10.06 7.42 17.37
N HIS A 557 9.15 6.45 17.57
CA HIS A 557 9.41 5.25 18.37
C HIS A 557 10.61 4.42 17.87
N GLY A 558 10.80 4.30 16.56
CA GLY A 558 11.82 3.44 15.96
C GLY A 558 13.27 3.87 16.23
N ARG A 559 13.51 5.14 16.59
CA ARG A 559 14.87 5.67 16.86
C ARG A 559 15.05 6.35 18.21
N SER A 560 14.05 6.25 19.10
CA SER A 560 14.16 6.73 20.49
C SER A 560 15.29 6.02 21.29
N TYR A 561 15.84 4.92 20.79
CA TYR A 561 17.00 4.24 21.39
C TYR A 561 18.37 4.93 21.14
N HIS A 562 18.45 5.94 20.29
CA HIS A 562 19.73 6.63 20.00
C HIS A 562 19.77 8.10 20.44
N ILE A 563 18.66 8.66 20.92
CA ILE A 563 18.57 10.04 21.41
C ILE A 563 18.16 10.02 22.89
N ILE A 564 18.96 9.34 23.71
CA ILE A 564 19.12 9.73 25.11
C ILE A 564 20.62 10.06 25.24
N PRO A 565 21.00 11.34 25.39
CA PRO A 565 22.36 11.64 25.80
C PRO A 565 22.59 10.99 27.17
N GLN A 566 23.70 10.26 27.30
CA GLN A 566 24.21 9.76 28.59
C GLN A 566 24.28 10.86 29.64
#